data_AF-A0A2C1LJ60-F1
#
_entry.id   AF-A0A2C1LJ60-F1
#
_cell.length_a   1.000
_cell.length_b   1.000
_cell.length_c   1.000
_cell.angle_alpha   90.00
_cell.angle_beta   90.00
_cell.angle_gamma   90.00
#
_symmetry.space_group_name_H-M   'P 1'
#
loop_
_entity.id
_entity.type
_entity.pdbx_description
1 polymer ?
#
loop_
_entity_poly.entity_id
_entity_poly.type
_entity_poly.pdbx_seq_one_letter_code
_entity_poly.pdbx_strand_id
1 'polypeptide(L)'
;MILPKPLKYGDTIGIYSPSSPITYTSPKRFARAKSYLQQKGFRILEGSLTGRHDYYRSGSIQERAEELNDLIRNPNVSCIMSTIGGMNSNSLLPYIDYGAFQNNPKIMIGYSDATALLLGIYAKTGIPTFYGPALVPSFGEFEPFVDYTYKYFAETLLHNQPLPYHIKQPLFWSDEYMNWEEKTKEKELRPNNWISVTNGRATGRIIGGNLNTIQGIWGSPYMPHIQEGDILFIEDSSKDAATIERSFSLLKINGIFDKVSGIILGKHEQFDDCGTNRKPYEILLEVLQNQKIPFLADFDCCHTHPMITMPIGIKIEMDATNKTIHILDKWNV
;
A
#
# COMPACT_ATOMS: atom_id res chain seq x y z
N MET A 1 13.34 1.70 18.63
CA MET A 1 12.51 1.10 17.58
C MET A 1 13.44 0.33 16.67
N ILE A 2 13.11 -0.91 16.31
CA ILE A 2 13.85 -1.68 15.33
C ILE A 2 13.36 -1.24 13.95
N LEU A 3 14.27 -0.82 13.07
CA LEU A 3 13.95 -0.31 11.74
C LEU A 3 14.73 -1.11 10.68
N PRO A 4 14.16 -1.29 9.47
CA PRO A 4 14.90 -1.87 8.35
C PRO A 4 16.03 -0.94 7.89
N LYS A 5 17.06 -1.51 7.27
CA LYS A 5 18.08 -0.71 6.58
C LYS A 5 17.49 -0.05 5.33
N PRO A 6 17.95 1.14 4.91
CA PRO A 6 17.61 1.70 3.62
C PRO A 6 18.11 0.79 2.50
N LEU A 7 17.35 0.74 1.43
CA LEU A 7 17.68 -0.01 0.23
C LEU A 7 18.87 0.68 -0.48
N LYS A 8 19.72 -0.10 -1.15
CA LYS A 8 20.86 0.40 -1.93
C LYS A 8 20.84 -0.15 -3.33
N TYR A 9 21.41 0.58 -4.29
CA TYR A 9 21.69 0.02 -5.61
C TYR A 9 22.56 -1.24 -5.49
N GLY A 10 22.21 -2.28 -6.24
CA GLY A 10 22.83 -3.61 -6.13
C GLY A 10 22.17 -4.55 -5.12
N ASP A 11 21.30 -4.04 -4.24
CA ASP A 11 20.54 -4.87 -3.30
C ASP A 11 19.60 -5.84 -4.01
N THR A 12 19.27 -6.93 -3.32
CA THR A 12 18.30 -7.92 -3.78
C THR A 12 16.91 -7.59 -3.26
N ILE A 13 15.96 -7.50 -4.19
CA ILE A 13 14.51 -7.46 -3.93
C ILE A 13 13.98 -8.89 -4.11
N GLY A 14 13.54 -9.51 -3.02
CA GLY A 14 12.81 -10.77 -3.05
C GLY A 14 11.35 -10.54 -3.38
N ILE A 15 10.78 -11.32 -4.29
CA ILE A 15 9.39 -11.19 -4.73
C ILE A 15 8.58 -12.43 -4.38
N TYR A 16 7.33 -12.26 -3.95
CA TYR A 16 6.44 -13.36 -3.55
C TYR A 16 5.00 -13.10 -4.00
N SER A 17 4.22 -14.16 -4.14
CA SER A 17 2.84 -14.11 -4.65
C SER A 17 1.85 -14.60 -3.60
N PRO A 18 1.42 -13.75 -2.64
CA PRO A 18 0.64 -14.19 -1.49
C PRO A 18 -0.83 -14.46 -1.78
N SER A 19 -1.32 -14.09 -2.97
CA SER A 19 -2.66 -14.43 -3.42
C SER A 19 -2.64 -14.75 -4.92
N SER A 20 -2.98 -13.80 -5.80
CA SER A 20 -3.23 -14.09 -7.21
C SER A 20 -1.94 -14.52 -7.96
N PRO A 21 -1.99 -15.49 -8.87
CA PRO A 21 -0.82 -16.03 -9.58
C PRO A 21 -0.37 -15.14 -10.76
N ILE A 22 -0.14 -13.84 -10.50
CA ILE A 22 0.05 -12.84 -11.57
C ILE A 22 1.27 -13.09 -12.45
N THR A 23 2.31 -13.74 -11.91
CA THR A 23 3.51 -14.08 -12.67
C THR A 23 3.20 -15.09 -13.77
N TYR A 24 2.14 -15.87 -13.61
CA TYR A 24 1.62 -16.80 -14.62
C TYR A 24 0.57 -16.13 -15.51
N THR A 25 -0.37 -15.36 -14.95
CA THR A 25 -1.51 -14.81 -15.73
C THR A 25 -1.22 -13.49 -16.44
N SER A 26 -0.15 -12.79 -16.09
CA SER A 26 0.28 -11.56 -16.77
C SER A 26 1.80 -11.53 -17.02
N PRO A 27 2.32 -12.49 -17.80
CA PRO A 27 3.75 -12.70 -17.96
C PRO A 27 4.47 -11.53 -18.64
N LYS A 28 3.84 -10.78 -19.55
CA LYS A 28 4.53 -9.67 -20.26
C LYS A 28 4.76 -8.51 -19.30
N ARG A 29 3.76 -8.15 -18.50
CA ARG A 29 3.84 -7.12 -17.46
C ARG A 29 4.79 -7.52 -16.34
N PHE A 30 4.79 -8.78 -15.94
CA PHE A 30 5.77 -9.31 -14.97
C PHE A 30 7.21 -9.21 -15.49
N ALA A 31 7.48 -9.65 -16.72
CA ALA A 31 8.81 -9.57 -17.34
C ALA A 31 9.28 -8.11 -17.48
N ARG A 32 8.38 -7.21 -17.87
CA ARG A 32 8.65 -5.76 -17.94
C ARG A 32 8.99 -5.18 -16.58
N ALA A 33 8.21 -5.51 -15.54
CA ALA A 33 8.46 -5.05 -14.17
C ALA A 33 9.82 -5.48 -13.62
N LYS A 34 10.19 -6.75 -13.80
CA LYS A 34 11.52 -7.25 -13.43
C LYS A 34 12.62 -6.50 -14.17
N SER A 35 12.47 -6.39 -15.49
CA SER A 35 13.45 -5.71 -16.35
C SER A 35 13.64 -4.26 -15.93
N TYR A 36 12.56 -3.55 -15.60
CA TYR A 36 12.60 -2.17 -15.14
C TYR A 36 13.47 -2.02 -13.87
N LEU A 37 13.21 -2.81 -12.82
CA LEU A 37 14.00 -2.75 -11.58
C LEU A 37 15.45 -3.23 -11.77
N GLN A 38 15.67 -4.23 -12.63
CA GLN A 38 17.02 -4.69 -12.97
C GLN A 38 17.83 -3.59 -13.69
N GLN A 39 17.21 -2.84 -14.59
CA GLN A 39 17.83 -1.70 -15.26
C GLN A 39 18.14 -0.53 -14.30
N LYS A 40 17.35 -0.37 -13.23
CA LYS A 40 17.66 0.56 -12.12
C LYS A 40 18.79 0.05 -11.21
N GLY A 41 19.29 -1.18 -11.41
CA GLY A 41 20.45 -1.73 -10.71
C GLY A 41 20.11 -2.66 -9.53
N PHE A 42 18.87 -3.12 -9.39
CA PHE A 42 18.50 -4.10 -8.36
C PHE A 42 18.63 -5.54 -8.87
N ARG A 43 18.88 -6.48 -7.96
CA ARG A 43 18.74 -7.91 -8.24
C ARG A 43 17.34 -8.35 -7.85
N ILE A 44 16.73 -9.22 -8.66
CA ILE A 44 15.43 -9.82 -8.33
C ILE A 44 15.65 -11.27 -7.94
N LEU A 45 15.22 -11.63 -6.73
CA LEU A 45 15.12 -13.02 -6.28
C LEU A 45 13.66 -13.44 -6.38
N GLU A 46 13.38 -14.36 -7.31
CA GLU A 46 12.05 -14.93 -7.50
C GLU A 46 11.70 -15.90 -6.37
N GLY A 47 10.55 -15.69 -5.73
CA GLY A 47 9.99 -16.62 -4.76
C GLY A 47 9.64 -17.97 -5.40
N SER A 48 9.56 -19.01 -4.58
CA SER A 48 9.36 -20.40 -5.00
C SER A 48 8.04 -20.66 -5.74
N LEU A 49 7.05 -19.76 -5.66
CA LEU A 49 5.79 -19.84 -6.40
C LEU A 49 5.75 -18.97 -7.66
N THR A 50 6.86 -18.35 -8.04
CA THR A 50 6.96 -17.64 -9.31
C THR A 50 6.69 -18.59 -10.48
N GLY A 51 5.75 -18.21 -11.35
CA GLY A 51 5.29 -19.04 -12.48
C GLY A 51 4.34 -20.19 -12.11
N ARG A 52 4.05 -20.41 -10.82
CA ARG A 52 3.07 -21.40 -10.35
C ARG A 52 1.64 -20.85 -10.47
N HIS A 53 0.69 -21.77 -10.51
CA HIS A 53 -0.72 -21.45 -10.70
C HIS A 53 -1.61 -22.52 -10.05
N ASP A 54 -2.42 -22.09 -9.09
CA ASP A 54 -3.50 -22.85 -8.45
C ASP A 54 -4.81 -22.06 -8.63
N TYR A 55 -5.23 -21.91 -9.89
CA TYR A 55 -6.42 -21.19 -10.32
C TYR A 55 -6.43 -19.72 -9.85
N TYR A 56 -7.16 -19.42 -8.78
CA TYR A 56 -7.32 -18.06 -8.26
C TYR A 56 -6.15 -17.62 -7.36
N ARG A 57 -5.23 -18.54 -7.04
CA ARG A 57 -4.08 -18.30 -6.17
C ARG A 57 -2.79 -18.93 -6.72
N SER A 58 -1.63 -18.56 -6.17
CA SER A 58 -0.30 -19.06 -6.57
C SER A 58 0.02 -20.47 -6.08
N GLY A 59 -0.57 -20.88 -4.96
CA GLY A 59 -0.39 -22.19 -4.34
C GLY A 59 -1.23 -22.33 -3.07
N SER A 60 -1.07 -23.45 -2.38
CA SER A 60 -1.73 -23.68 -1.09
C SER A 60 -1.33 -22.64 -0.04
N ILE A 61 -2.03 -22.62 1.09
CA ILE A 61 -1.74 -21.69 2.20
C ILE A 61 -0.30 -21.88 2.71
N GLN A 62 0.11 -23.14 2.92
CA GLN A 62 1.45 -23.47 3.44
C GLN A 62 2.55 -23.13 2.43
N GLU A 63 2.35 -23.44 1.15
CA GLU A 63 3.34 -23.10 0.12
C GLU A 63 3.54 -21.58 0.00
N ARG A 64 2.46 -20.78 0.08
CA ARG A 64 2.56 -19.32 0.05
C ARG A 64 3.21 -18.74 1.30
N ALA A 65 2.94 -19.33 2.47
CA ALA A 65 3.61 -18.93 3.70
C ALA A 65 5.11 -19.24 3.64
N GLU A 66 5.49 -20.41 3.12
CA GLU A 66 6.89 -20.79 3.01
C GLU A 66 7.65 -19.98 1.96
N GLU A 67 7.03 -19.66 0.81
CA GLU A 67 7.60 -18.71 -0.16
C GLU A 67 8.00 -17.39 0.51
N LEU A 68 7.11 -16.82 1.35
CA LEU A 68 7.40 -15.60 2.07
C LEU A 68 8.47 -15.82 3.15
N ASN A 69 8.38 -16.90 3.93
CA ASN A 69 9.33 -17.19 5.01
C ASN A 69 10.75 -17.42 4.50
N ASP A 70 10.92 -18.05 3.33
CA ASP A 70 12.21 -18.23 2.68
C ASP A 70 12.88 -16.86 2.41
N LEU A 71 12.12 -15.88 1.94
CA LEU A 71 12.61 -14.52 1.72
C LEU A 71 12.91 -13.79 3.04
N ILE A 72 12.08 -13.97 4.07
CA ILE A 72 12.30 -13.40 5.41
C ILE A 72 13.62 -13.90 6.00
N ARG A 73 13.86 -15.22 5.90
CA ARG A 73 15.04 -15.90 6.47
C ARG A 73 16.32 -15.65 5.65
N ASN A 74 16.20 -15.28 4.37
CA ASN A 74 17.35 -15.05 3.50
C ASN A 74 18.11 -13.76 3.89
N PRO A 75 19.39 -13.83 4.34
CA PRO A 75 20.16 -12.67 4.76
C PRO A 75 20.59 -11.76 3.59
N ASN A 76 20.49 -12.23 2.35
CA ASN A 76 20.90 -11.49 1.15
C ASN A 76 19.76 -10.65 0.52
N VAL A 77 18.55 -10.70 1.10
CA VAL A 77 17.39 -9.93 0.67
C VAL A 77 17.26 -8.69 1.55
N SER A 78 17.23 -7.50 0.93
CA SER A 78 17.04 -6.22 1.64
C SER A 78 15.57 -5.78 1.65
N CYS A 79 14.80 -6.16 0.63
CA CYS A 79 13.41 -5.79 0.42
C CYS A 79 12.60 -7.00 -0.02
N ILE A 80 11.42 -7.18 0.57
CA ILE A 80 10.43 -8.20 0.22
C ILE A 80 9.22 -7.48 -0.36
N MET A 81 8.90 -7.77 -1.62
CA MET A 81 7.88 -7.06 -2.39
C MET A 81 6.83 -8.03 -2.92
N SER A 82 5.54 -7.74 -2.72
CA SER A 82 4.50 -8.57 -3.33
C SER A 82 4.50 -8.42 -4.85
N THR A 83 4.21 -9.51 -5.57
CA THR A 83 4.06 -9.46 -7.03
C THR A 83 2.77 -8.74 -7.43
N ILE A 84 1.67 -9.03 -6.71
CA ILE A 84 0.37 -8.36 -6.74
C ILE A 84 -0.38 -8.67 -5.43
N GLY A 85 -1.58 -8.12 -5.27
CA GLY A 85 -2.55 -8.53 -4.24
C GLY A 85 -3.45 -9.71 -4.65
N GLY A 86 -4.75 -9.56 -4.45
CA GLY A 86 -5.76 -10.61 -4.62
C GLY A 86 -6.80 -10.55 -3.49
N MET A 87 -7.01 -11.66 -2.77
CA MET A 87 -7.98 -11.72 -1.65
C MET A 87 -7.56 -12.68 -0.52
N ASN A 88 -6.38 -13.30 -0.59
CA ASN A 88 -6.04 -14.49 0.19
C ASN A 88 -4.78 -14.35 1.03
N SER A 89 -4.18 -13.17 1.08
CA SER A 89 -2.94 -12.95 1.83
C SER A 89 -3.13 -13.15 3.34
N ASN A 90 -4.31 -12.83 3.88
CA ASN A 90 -4.62 -13.05 5.30
C ASN A 90 -4.50 -14.52 5.74
N SER A 91 -4.62 -15.49 4.83
CA SER A 91 -4.47 -16.91 5.12
C SER A 91 -3.07 -17.29 5.62
N LEU A 92 -2.05 -16.49 5.29
CA LEU A 92 -0.65 -16.76 5.64
C LEU A 92 -0.33 -16.37 7.08
N LEU A 93 -1.09 -15.46 7.69
CA LEU A 93 -0.76 -14.81 8.97
C LEU A 93 -0.43 -15.79 10.13
N PRO A 94 -1.09 -16.95 10.28
CA PRO A 94 -0.70 -17.92 11.32
C PRO A 94 0.66 -18.58 11.12
N TYR A 95 1.25 -18.50 9.93
CA TYR A 95 2.37 -19.31 9.49
C TYR A 95 3.63 -18.48 9.15
N ILE A 96 3.55 -17.15 9.28
CA ILE A 96 4.69 -16.27 9.05
C ILE A 96 5.69 -16.38 10.20
N ASP A 97 6.97 -16.45 9.85
CA ASP A 97 8.08 -16.45 10.80
C ASP A 97 8.40 -15.02 11.29
N TYR A 98 7.52 -14.50 12.15
CA TYR A 98 7.67 -13.17 12.72
C TYR A 98 8.96 -13.00 13.54
N GLY A 99 9.44 -14.08 14.17
CA GLY A 99 10.69 -14.08 14.93
C GLY A 99 11.90 -13.85 14.01
N ALA A 100 11.96 -14.54 12.87
CA ALA A 100 13.00 -14.30 11.87
C ALA A 100 12.95 -12.88 11.31
N PHE A 101 11.75 -12.34 11.05
CA PHE A 101 11.61 -10.96 10.57
C PHE A 101 12.08 -9.94 11.62
N GLN A 102 11.73 -10.14 12.89
CA GLN A 102 12.15 -9.25 13.98
C GLN A 102 13.68 -9.28 14.20
N ASN A 103 14.31 -10.44 14.04
CA ASN A 103 15.76 -10.62 14.20
C ASN A 103 16.56 -10.03 13.04
N ASN A 104 16.02 -10.02 11.82
CA ASN A 104 16.67 -9.43 10.65
C ASN A 104 15.67 -8.63 9.80
N PRO A 105 15.28 -7.42 10.26
CA PRO A 105 14.28 -6.58 9.63
C PRO A 105 14.62 -6.25 8.18
N LYS A 106 13.62 -6.35 7.31
CA LYS A 106 13.69 -6.02 5.89
C LYS A 106 12.62 -5.00 5.54
N ILE A 107 12.81 -4.28 4.44
CA ILE A 107 11.72 -3.49 3.86
C ILE A 107 10.64 -4.47 3.41
N MET A 108 9.43 -4.34 3.93
CA MET A 108 8.26 -5.12 3.49
C MET A 108 7.29 -4.19 2.79
N ILE A 109 7.07 -4.41 1.48
CA ILE A 109 6.32 -3.47 0.63
C ILE A 109 5.31 -4.18 -0.26
N GLY A 110 4.18 -3.51 -0.47
CA GLY A 110 3.10 -3.90 -1.34
C GLY A 110 1.87 -3.06 -1.04
N TYR A 111 0.74 -3.42 -1.64
CA TYR A 111 -0.54 -2.76 -1.37
C TYR A 111 -1.70 -3.68 -1.72
N SER A 112 -2.94 -3.18 -1.62
CA SER A 112 -4.16 -3.95 -1.86
C SER A 112 -4.28 -5.09 -0.83
N ASP A 113 -4.55 -6.33 -1.26
CA ASP A 113 -4.61 -7.53 -0.40
C ASP A 113 -3.35 -7.77 0.46
N ALA A 114 -2.18 -7.28 0.01
CA ALA A 114 -0.96 -7.36 0.82
C ALA A 114 -1.07 -6.58 2.15
N THR A 115 -2.06 -5.68 2.29
CA THR A 115 -2.38 -4.98 3.55
C THR A 115 -2.48 -5.93 4.74
N ALA A 116 -3.05 -7.12 4.54
CA ALA A 116 -3.16 -8.11 5.60
C ALA A 116 -1.77 -8.45 6.19
N LEU A 117 -0.77 -8.61 5.33
CA LEU A 117 0.60 -8.96 5.71
C LEU A 117 1.36 -7.76 6.26
N LEU A 118 1.21 -6.59 5.64
CA LEU A 118 1.86 -5.35 6.09
C LEU A 118 1.43 -5.02 7.53
N LEU A 119 0.12 -4.97 7.77
CA LEU A 119 -0.43 -4.71 9.09
C LEU A 119 -0.16 -5.85 10.08
N GLY A 120 -0.23 -7.10 9.62
CA GLY A 120 0.10 -8.26 10.44
C GLY A 120 1.55 -8.26 10.93
N ILE A 121 2.50 -7.99 10.05
CA ILE A 121 3.93 -7.88 10.41
C ILE A 121 4.13 -6.71 11.37
N TYR A 122 3.54 -5.54 11.10
CA TYR A 122 3.62 -4.40 12.01
C TYR A 122 3.02 -4.72 13.39
N ALA A 123 1.84 -5.33 13.45
CA ALA A 123 1.19 -5.71 14.71
C ALA A 123 2.03 -6.69 15.54
N LYS A 124 2.70 -7.64 14.88
CA LYS A 124 3.45 -8.70 15.55
C LYS A 124 4.89 -8.31 15.91
N THR A 125 5.47 -7.32 15.25
CA THR A 125 6.91 -6.99 15.39
C THR A 125 7.18 -5.53 15.78
N GLY A 126 6.22 -4.63 15.57
CA GLY A 126 6.39 -3.18 15.75
C GLY A 126 7.29 -2.52 14.70
N ILE A 127 7.74 -3.24 13.68
CA ILE A 127 8.62 -2.74 12.62
C ILE A 127 7.76 -2.08 11.53
N PRO A 128 8.03 -0.82 11.14
CA PRO A 128 7.30 -0.17 10.05
C PRO A 128 7.37 -0.96 8.75
N THR A 129 6.22 -1.08 8.09
CA THR A 129 6.07 -1.64 6.75
C THR A 129 5.65 -0.56 5.77
N PHE A 130 5.62 -0.84 4.47
CA PHE A 130 5.42 0.18 3.45
C PHE A 130 4.20 -0.13 2.59
N TYR A 131 3.22 0.77 2.60
CA TYR A 131 2.15 0.78 1.63
C TYR A 131 2.66 1.44 0.36
N GLY A 132 2.83 0.68 -0.71
CA GLY A 132 3.55 1.15 -1.89
C GLY A 132 3.64 0.10 -2.98
N PRO A 133 4.55 0.28 -3.94
CA PRO A 133 4.61 -0.54 -5.14
C PRO A 133 4.61 -2.06 -4.89
N ALA A 134 3.68 -2.76 -5.56
CA ALA A 134 3.79 -4.19 -5.83
C ALA A 134 4.36 -4.37 -7.24
N LEU A 135 5.17 -5.42 -7.47
CA LEU A 135 6.02 -5.53 -8.65
C LEU A 135 5.25 -5.32 -9.96
N VAL A 136 4.24 -6.16 -10.22
CA VAL A 136 3.58 -6.22 -11.52
C VAL A 136 2.68 -5.01 -11.79
N PRO A 137 1.74 -4.62 -10.93
CA PRO A 137 0.90 -3.46 -11.21
C PRO A 137 1.71 -2.15 -11.24
N SER A 138 2.71 -1.98 -10.38
CA SER A 138 3.39 -0.70 -10.22
C SER A 138 4.60 -0.54 -11.14
N PHE A 139 5.54 -1.50 -11.15
CA PHE A 139 6.75 -1.42 -11.99
C PHE A 139 6.57 -2.03 -13.37
N GLY A 140 5.49 -2.78 -13.58
CA GLY A 140 5.05 -3.20 -14.91
C GLY A 140 4.24 -2.13 -15.64
N GLU A 141 3.95 -0.99 -15.01
CA GLU A 141 3.32 0.14 -15.70
C GLU A 141 4.24 0.67 -16.80
N PHE A 142 3.65 1.22 -17.87
CA PHE A 142 4.42 1.87 -18.92
C PHE A 142 4.81 3.30 -18.51
N GLU A 143 5.81 3.85 -19.18
CA GLU A 143 6.07 5.29 -19.12
C GLU A 143 4.82 6.09 -19.53
N PRO A 144 4.58 7.26 -18.90
CA PRO A 144 5.50 7.95 -17.96
C PRO A 144 5.28 7.61 -16.47
N PHE A 145 4.16 6.99 -16.09
CA PHE A 145 3.78 6.88 -14.69
C PHE A 145 4.66 5.95 -13.85
N VAL A 146 5.30 4.96 -14.49
CA VAL A 146 6.24 4.07 -13.81
C VAL A 146 7.44 4.82 -13.23
N ASP A 147 7.94 5.85 -13.91
CA ASP A 147 9.07 6.65 -13.44
C ASP A 147 8.70 7.57 -12.28
N TYR A 148 7.49 8.11 -12.28
CA TYR A 148 6.97 8.88 -11.15
C TYR A 148 6.81 7.99 -9.92
N THR A 149 6.28 6.78 -10.10
CA THR A 149 6.17 5.78 -9.02
C THR A 149 7.56 5.39 -8.49
N TYR A 150 8.51 5.11 -9.39
CA TYR A 150 9.88 4.80 -9.01
C TYR A 150 10.56 5.94 -8.26
N LYS A 151 10.30 7.20 -8.63
CA LYS A 151 10.83 8.36 -7.91
C LYS A 151 10.39 8.36 -6.45
N TYR A 152 9.10 8.16 -6.16
CA TYR A 152 8.62 8.08 -4.78
C TYR A 152 9.18 6.87 -4.03
N PHE A 153 9.26 5.71 -4.69
CA PHE A 153 9.91 4.52 -4.14
C PHE A 153 11.37 4.80 -3.74
N ALA A 154 12.16 5.40 -4.63
CA ALA A 154 13.56 5.72 -4.37
C ALA A 154 13.73 6.82 -3.32
N GLU A 155 12.89 7.86 -3.34
CA GLU A 155 12.90 8.92 -2.33
C GLU A 155 12.63 8.37 -0.93
N THR A 156 11.69 7.44 -0.76
CA THR A 156 11.36 6.89 0.56
C THR A 156 12.33 5.79 1.00
N LEU A 157 12.78 4.92 0.09
CA LEU A 157 13.50 3.69 0.48
C LEU A 157 15.01 3.73 0.25
N LEU A 158 15.49 4.52 -0.72
CA LEU A 158 16.91 4.64 -1.08
C LEU A 158 17.56 5.89 -0.50
N HIS A 159 16.89 7.02 -0.63
CA HIS A 159 17.48 8.32 -0.33
C HIS A 159 17.45 8.61 1.17
N ASN A 160 18.48 9.33 1.64
CA ASN A 160 18.46 9.90 2.98
C ASN A 160 17.56 11.15 2.98
N GLN A 161 16.42 11.07 3.67
CA GLN A 161 15.47 12.18 3.76
C GLN A 161 15.64 12.94 5.09
N PRO A 162 15.78 14.28 5.06
CA PRO A 162 15.70 15.06 6.29
C PRO A 162 14.28 15.00 6.85
N LEU A 163 14.17 15.02 8.17
CA LEU A 163 12.88 15.13 8.87
C LEU A 163 12.63 16.61 9.23
N PRO A 164 11.40 17.13 9.02
CA PRO A 164 10.25 16.44 8.43
C PRO A 164 10.39 16.21 6.91
N TYR A 165 10.07 15.00 6.43
CA TYR A 165 10.06 14.71 4.99
C TYR A 165 8.70 15.03 4.39
N HIS A 166 8.66 16.02 3.49
CA HIS A 166 7.45 16.45 2.81
C HIS A 166 7.12 15.51 1.65
N ILE A 167 5.97 14.84 1.73
CA ILE A 167 5.42 14.03 0.64
C ILE A 167 4.82 14.96 -0.40
N LYS A 168 5.43 15.00 -1.59
CA LYS A 168 4.99 15.87 -2.68
C LYS A 168 3.85 15.24 -3.46
N GLN A 169 2.82 16.03 -3.72
CA GLN A 169 1.75 15.67 -4.63
C GLN A 169 2.28 15.45 -6.07
N PRO A 170 1.95 14.32 -6.73
CA PRO A 170 2.22 14.14 -8.16
C PRO A 170 1.48 15.18 -9.00
N LEU A 171 2.05 15.61 -10.12
CA LEU A 171 1.40 16.60 -11.00
C LEU A 171 0.25 16.01 -11.82
N PHE A 172 0.39 14.75 -12.22
CA PHE A 172 -0.56 14.05 -13.07
C PHE A 172 -0.86 12.67 -12.50
N TRP A 173 -2.05 12.15 -12.81
CA TRP A 173 -2.47 10.80 -12.45
C TRP A 173 -3.35 10.17 -13.55
N SER A 174 -3.57 8.86 -13.45
CA SER A 174 -4.51 8.10 -14.29
C SER A 174 -4.97 6.84 -13.55
N ASP A 175 -6.19 6.42 -13.85
CA ASP A 175 -6.78 5.15 -13.45
C ASP A 175 -7.37 4.38 -14.65
N GLU A 176 -7.01 4.76 -15.88
CA GLU A 176 -7.56 4.14 -17.08
C GLU A 176 -7.24 2.64 -17.11
N TYR A 177 -8.30 1.82 -17.24
CA TYR A 177 -8.20 0.37 -17.33
C TYR A 177 -7.73 -0.08 -18.72
N MET A 178 -6.45 0.16 -18.99
CA MET A 178 -5.79 -0.15 -20.25
C MET A 178 -4.28 -0.33 -20.08
N ASN A 179 -3.59 -0.72 -21.15
CA ASN A 179 -2.13 -0.91 -21.17
C ASN A 179 -1.63 -1.92 -20.12
N TRP A 180 -2.41 -2.97 -19.84
CA TRP A 180 -2.02 -3.97 -18.85
C TRP A 180 -0.81 -4.79 -19.32
N GLU A 181 -1.01 -5.69 -20.28
CA GLU A 181 0.06 -6.49 -20.87
C GLU A 181 0.82 -5.72 -21.96
N GLU A 182 0.08 -5.08 -22.86
CA GLU A 182 0.59 -4.41 -24.07
C GLU A 182 0.12 -2.95 -24.11
N LYS A 183 1.00 -2.05 -24.57
CA LYS A 183 0.69 -0.62 -24.72
C LYS A 183 -0.03 -0.40 -26.05
N THR A 184 -1.21 0.20 -26.01
CA THR A 184 -2.02 0.49 -27.21
C THR A 184 -2.08 1.98 -27.54
N LYS A 185 -2.10 2.85 -26.53
CA LYS A 185 -1.99 4.31 -26.64
C LYS A 185 -1.44 4.90 -25.35
N GLU A 186 -1.11 6.19 -25.33
CA GLU A 186 -0.79 6.90 -24.09
C GLU A 186 -2.02 7.00 -23.18
N LYS A 187 -1.80 6.83 -21.88
CA LYS A 187 -2.81 7.16 -20.87
C LYS A 187 -2.93 8.68 -20.75
N GLU A 188 -4.13 9.15 -20.45
CA GLU A 188 -4.39 10.56 -20.17
C GLU A 188 -3.58 11.03 -18.94
N LEU A 189 -2.91 12.17 -19.08
CA LEU A 189 -2.25 12.86 -17.97
C LEU A 189 -3.25 13.77 -17.27
N ARG A 190 -4.09 13.22 -16.39
CA ARG A 190 -5.09 14.02 -15.69
C ARG A 190 -4.41 14.93 -14.67
N PRO A 191 -4.64 16.24 -14.69
CA PRO A 191 -4.13 17.13 -13.65
C PRO A 191 -4.56 16.67 -12.27
N ASN A 192 -3.63 16.66 -11.32
CA ASN A 192 -3.88 16.13 -10.00
C ASN A 192 -4.24 17.22 -8.99
N ASN A 193 -5.14 16.91 -8.06
CA ASN A 193 -5.43 17.74 -6.89
C ASN A 193 -5.80 16.85 -5.69
N TRP A 194 -5.14 17.04 -4.55
CA TRP A 194 -5.67 16.52 -3.28
C TRP A 194 -6.85 17.38 -2.82
N ILE A 195 -7.80 16.78 -2.11
CA ILE A 195 -9.04 17.44 -1.74
C ILE A 195 -9.03 17.72 -0.23
N SER A 196 -9.14 19.00 0.15
CA SER A 196 -9.47 19.36 1.54
C SER A 196 -10.97 19.14 1.74
N VAL A 197 -11.35 17.98 2.26
CA VAL A 197 -12.76 17.62 2.50
C VAL A 197 -13.25 18.29 3.78
N THR A 198 -12.44 18.21 4.85
CA THR A 198 -12.67 18.94 6.10
C THR A 198 -11.35 19.55 6.55
N ASN A 199 -11.34 20.88 6.68
CA ASN A 199 -10.16 21.63 7.08
C ASN A 199 -9.67 21.22 8.47
N GLY A 200 -8.37 21.36 8.69
CA GLY A 200 -7.72 21.12 9.97
C GLY A 200 -6.33 20.51 9.81
N ARG A 201 -5.69 20.27 10.95
CA ARG A 201 -4.38 19.63 11.06
C ARG A 201 -4.46 18.50 12.06
N ALA A 202 -3.70 17.45 11.81
CA ALA A 202 -3.58 16.32 12.70
C ALA A 202 -2.12 15.83 12.71
N THR A 203 -1.66 15.42 13.88
CA THR A 203 -0.33 14.84 14.06
C THR A 203 -0.49 13.57 14.87
N GLY A 204 -0.08 12.44 14.30
CA GLY A 204 -0.39 11.13 14.86
C GLY A 204 0.36 10.03 14.14
N ARG A 205 0.27 8.81 14.69
CA ARG A 205 0.80 7.63 14.01
C ARG A 205 -0.13 7.25 12.87
N ILE A 206 0.40 7.05 11.67
CA ILE A 206 -0.39 6.60 10.53
C ILE A 206 -0.64 5.09 10.59
N ILE A 207 -1.90 4.67 10.50
CA ILE A 207 -2.31 3.27 10.43
C ILE A 207 -3.36 3.08 9.33
N GLY A 208 -3.24 1.99 8.57
CA GLY A 208 -4.25 1.51 7.65
C GLY A 208 -3.65 1.03 6.32
N GLY A 209 -4.38 1.19 5.22
CA GLY A 209 -4.08 0.58 3.92
C GLY A 209 -5.36 0.30 3.14
N ASN A 210 -5.44 -0.84 2.45
CA ASN A 210 -6.67 -1.22 1.74
C ASN A 210 -7.81 -1.55 2.72
N LEU A 211 -8.89 -0.77 2.73
CA LEU A 211 -9.95 -0.89 3.72
C LEU A 211 -10.78 -2.18 3.54
N ASN A 212 -11.03 -2.61 2.31
CA ASN A 212 -11.67 -3.91 2.08
C ASN A 212 -10.84 -5.08 2.66
N THR A 213 -9.52 -5.06 2.47
CA THR A 213 -8.62 -6.10 3.01
C THR A 213 -8.56 -6.07 4.54
N ILE A 214 -8.58 -4.88 5.16
CA ILE A 214 -8.57 -4.73 6.62
C ILE A 214 -9.72 -5.52 7.28
N GLN A 215 -10.89 -5.60 6.63
CA GLN A 215 -12.04 -6.36 7.13
C GLN A 215 -11.71 -7.85 7.33
N GLY A 216 -10.82 -8.41 6.52
CA GLY A 216 -10.38 -9.81 6.60
C GLY A 216 -9.41 -10.13 7.74
N ILE A 217 -8.92 -9.12 8.47
CA ILE A 217 -8.04 -9.29 9.65
C ILE A 217 -8.59 -8.60 10.91
N TRP A 218 -9.70 -7.88 10.81
CA TRP A 218 -10.27 -7.09 11.90
C TRP A 218 -10.55 -7.93 13.14
N GLY A 219 -10.20 -7.41 14.33
CA GLY A 219 -10.37 -8.11 15.60
C GLY A 219 -9.39 -9.24 15.88
N SER A 220 -8.53 -9.61 14.92
CA SER A 220 -7.49 -10.62 15.12
C SER A 220 -6.20 -10.02 15.75
N PRO A 221 -5.27 -10.85 16.23
CA PRO A 221 -3.95 -10.40 16.69
C PRO A 221 -3.06 -9.77 15.61
N TYR A 222 -3.50 -9.80 14.34
CA TYR A 222 -2.77 -9.26 13.19
C TYR A 222 -3.27 -7.88 12.76
N MET A 223 -4.39 -7.41 13.32
CA MET A 223 -4.83 -6.03 13.14
C MET A 223 -4.20 -5.16 14.23
N PRO A 224 -3.35 -4.17 13.89
CA PRO A 224 -2.84 -3.23 14.86
C PRO A 224 -4.00 -2.48 15.53
N HIS A 225 -3.96 -2.37 16.86
CA HIS A 225 -4.93 -1.54 17.56
C HIS A 225 -4.79 -0.09 17.10
N ILE A 226 -5.90 0.47 16.59
CA ILE A 226 -6.03 1.91 16.35
C ILE A 226 -6.24 2.59 17.71
N GLN A 227 -5.36 3.54 18.00
CA GLN A 227 -5.24 4.25 19.27
C GLN A 227 -5.75 5.69 19.14
N GLU A 228 -6.01 6.32 20.29
CA GLU A 228 -6.34 7.73 20.36
C GLU A 228 -5.23 8.58 19.71
N GLY A 229 -5.61 9.49 18.82
CA GLY A 229 -4.70 10.38 18.12
C GLY A 229 -4.07 9.80 16.85
N ASP A 230 -4.30 8.53 16.50
CA ASP A 230 -3.81 7.96 15.23
C ASP A 230 -4.39 8.72 14.02
N ILE A 231 -3.64 8.74 12.91
CA ILE A 231 -4.14 9.19 11.61
C ILE A 231 -4.55 7.94 10.82
N LEU A 232 -5.81 7.87 10.42
CA LEU A 232 -6.33 6.77 9.63
C LEU A 232 -6.01 7.00 8.15
N PHE A 233 -5.30 6.05 7.55
CA PHE A 233 -5.08 6.01 6.10
C PHE A 233 -5.85 4.86 5.48
N ILE A 234 -6.74 5.16 4.55
CA ILE A 234 -7.57 4.15 3.88
C ILE A 234 -7.64 4.40 2.39
N GLU A 235 -7.68 3.34 1.61
CA GLU A 235 -8.00 3.36 0.19
C GLU A 235 -8.78 2.10 -0.20
N ASP A 236 -9.52 2.17 -1.29
CA ASP A 236 -10.10 1.03 -1.97
C ASP A 236 -9.99 1.25 -3.49
N SER A 237 -10.14 0.17 -4.26
CA SER A 237 -10.10 0.20 -5.72
C SER A 237 -11.14 -0.72 -6.31
N SER A 238 -11.72 -0.32 -7.44
CA SER A 238 -12.62 -1.13 -8.25
C SER A 238 -13.74 -1.72 -7.40
N LYS A 239 -14.41 -0.83 -6.66
CA LYS A 239 -15.56 -1.10 -5.79
C LYS A 239 -16.63 -0.06 -6.07
N ASP A 240 -17.83 -0.38 -5.63
CA ASP A 240 -19.00 0.47 -5.78
C ASP A 240 -19.30 1.29 -4.51
N ALA A 241 -20.21 2.26 -4.65
CA ALA A 241 -20.70 3.10 -3.56
C ALA A 241 -21.22 2.29 -2.36
N ALA A 242 -21.97 1.21 -2.62
CA ALA A 242 -22.54 0.37 -1.58
C ALA A 242 -21.46 -0.33 -0.75
N THR A 243 -20.41 -0.84 -1.39
CA THR A 243 -19.31 -1.52 -0.71
C THR A 243 -18.52 -0.56 0.18
N ILE A 244 -18.23 0.65 -0.29
CA ILE A 244 -17.48 1.62 0.52
C ILE A 244 -18.32 2.18 1.66
N GLU A 245 -19.64 2.39 1.48
CA GLU A 245 -20.53 2.78 2.57
C GLU A 245 -20.54 1.73 3.70
N ARG A 246 -20.63 0.45 3.34
CA ARG A 246 -20.54 -0.66 4.30
C ARG A 246 -19.21 -0.63 5.06
N SER A 247 -18.11 -0.38 4.35
CA SER A 247 -16.75 -0.37 4.90
C SER A 247 -16.53 0.82 5.83
N PHE A 248 -17.00 2.01 5.45
CA PHE A 248 -16.97 3.20 6.30
C PHE A 248 -17.85 3.05 7.53
N SER A 249 -19.05 2.51 7.37
CA SER A 249 -19.97 2.25 8.48
C SER A 249 -19.40 1.23 9.46
N LEU A 250 -18.66 0.22 8.99
CA LEU A 250 -17.94 -0.70 9.86
C LEU A 250 -16.92 0.04 10.75
N LEU A 251 -16.16 0.98 10.20
CA LEU A 251 -15.24 1.81 11.00
C LEU A 251 -16.01 2.66 12.02
N LYS A 252 -17.16 3.24 11.63
CA LYS A 252 -18.01 4.04 12.53
C LYS A 252 -18.50 3.22 13.72
N ILE A 253 -19.10 2.05 13.47
CA ILE A 253 -19.66 1.20 14.55
C ILE A 253 -18.59 0.58 15.44
N ASN A 254 -17.33 0.52 14.99
CA ASN A 254 -16.19 0.12 15.81
C ASN A 254 -15.55 1.30 16.60
N GLY A 255 -16.15 2.49 16.55
CA GLY A 255 -15.67 3.68 17.26
C GLY A 255 -14.32 4.19 16.76
N ILE A 256 -13.95 3.90 15.50
CA ILE A 256 -12.66 4.30 14.94
C ILE A 256 -12.59 5.81 14.76
N PHE A 257 -13.68 6.40 14.27
CA PHE A 257 -13.76 7.85 14.08
C PHE A 257 -13.71 8.64 15.39
N ASP A 258 -14.05 8.01 16.52
CA ASP A 258 -13.95 8.62 17.85
C ASP A 258 -12.52 8.67 18.39
N LYS A 259 -11.57 7.96 17.76
CA LYS A 259 -10.17 7.87 18.19
C LYS A 259 -9.21 8.64 17.30
N VAL A 260 -9.49 8.67 15.99
CA VAL A 260 -8.51 9.16 15.01
C VAL A 260 -8.49 10.68 14.97
N SER A 261 -7.29 11.25 14.89
CA SER A 261 -7.10 12.70 14.82
C SER A 261 -7.24 13.27 13.42
N GLY A 262 -7.13 12.42 12.39
CA GLY A 262 -7.22 12.80 10.97
C GLY A 262 -7.47 11.60 10.07
N ILE A 263 -7.99 11.85 8.87
CA ILE A 263 -8.26 10.85 7.83
C ILE A 263 -7.54 11.23 6.54
N ILE A 264 -6.83 10.27 5.97
CA ILE A 264 -6.27 10.32 4.62
C ILE A 264 -6.99 9.26 3.78
N LEU A 265 -7.73 9.68 2.76
CA LEU A 265 -8.38 8.78 1.80
C LEU A 265 -7.61 8.79 0.49
N GLY A 266 -7.12 7.62 0.06
CA GLY A 266 -6.53 7.44 -1.25
C GLY A 266 -7.55 7.64 -2.37
N LYS A 267 -7.10 7.92 -3.59
CA LYS A 267 -7.99 7.87 -4.77
C LYS A 267 -8.62 6.48 -4.89
N HIS A 268 -9.81 6.44 -5.49
CA HIS A 268 -10.53 5.20 -5.73
C HIS A 268 -10.52 4.87 -7.22
N GLU A 269 -9.60 4.00 -7.64
CA GLU A 269 -9.49 3.56 -9.03
C GLU A 269 -10.83 2.98 -9.52
N GLN A 270 -11.31 3.47 -10.66
CA GLN A 270 -12.50 2.95 -11.35
C GLN A 270 -13.70 2.78 -10.39
N PHE A 271 -13.95 3.79 -9.56
CA PHE A 271 -15.08 3.82 -8.63
C PHE A 271 -16.41 3.76 -9.38
N ASP A 272 -17.28 2.82 -8.99
CA ASP A 272 -18.66 2.75 -9.47
C ASP A 272 -19.57 3.51 -8.49
N ASP A 273 -20.02 4.69 -8.89
CA ASP A 273 -20.89 5.54 -8.06
C ASP A 273 -22.36 5.07 -8.01
N CYS A 274 -22.69 3.95 -8.66
CA CYS A 274 -24.05 3.43 -8.80
C CYS A 274 -25.05 4.44 -9.40
N GLY A 275 -24.58 5.36 -10.25
CA GLY A 275 -25.40 6.40 -10.88
C GLY A 275 -25.71 7.60 -9.98
N THR A 276 -25.08 7.68 -8.80
CA THR A 276 -25.38 8.74 -7.82
C THR A 276 -24.63 10.04 -8.09
N ASN A 277 -23.56 10.03 -8.90
CA ASN A 277 -22.59 11.13 -9.04
C ASN A 277 -21.89 11.52 -7.73
N ARG A 278 -22.01 10.69 -6.68
CA ARG A 278 -21.33 10.92 -5.40
C ARG A 278 -19.88 10.44 -5.50
N LYS A 279 -18.98 11.14 -4.83
CA LYS A 279 -17.59 10.71 -4.66
C LYS A 279 -17.43 9.93 -3.36
N PRO A 280 -16.39 9.08 -3.24
CA PRO A 280 -16.13 8.30 -2.03
C PRO A 280 -16.08 9.15 -0.74
N TYR A 281 -15.48 10.34 -0.79
CA TYR A 281 -15.41 11.21 0.39
C TYR A 281 -16.78 11.77 0.82
N GLU A 282 -17.75 11.90 -0.09
CA GLU A 282 -19.10 12.37 0.22
C GLU A 282 -19.89 11.30 0.98
N ILE A 283 -19.71 10.04 0.58
CA ILE A 283 -20.29 8.88 1.28
C ILE A 283 -19.66 8.76 2.69
N LEU A 284 -18.35 8.95 2.81
CA LEU A 284 -17.70 8.96 4.13
C LEU A 284 -18.19 10.12 5.01
N LEU A 285 -18.40 11.32 4.44
CA LEU A 285 -18.98 12.45 5.18
C LEU A 285 -20.39 12.13 5.69
N GLU A 286 -21.22 11.45 4.90
CA GLU A 286 -22.54 10.97 5.33
C GLU A 286 -22.41 10.02 6.53
N VAL A 287 -21.46 9.10 6.52
CA VAL A 287 -21.21 8.18 7.66
C VAL A 287 -20.68 8.91 8.90
N LEU A 288 -19.85 9.94 8.73
CA LEU A 288 -19.30 10.76 9.82
C LEU A 288 -20.36 11.64 10.50
N GLN A 289 -21.46 11.94 9.81
CA GLN A 289 -22.51 12.84 10.30
C GLN A 289 -21.90 14.19 10.74
N ASN A 290 -22.11 14.60 11.99
CA ASN A 290 -21.63 15.88 12.52
C ASN A 290 -20.19 15.85 13.07
N GLN A 291 -19.50 14.71 12.97
CA GLN A 291 -18.15 14.54 13.50
C GLN A 291 -17.12 15.24 12.61
N LYS A 292 -16.50 16.29 13.15
CA LYS A 292 -15.50 17.08 12.42
C LYS A 292 -14.10 16.51 12.65
N ILE A 293 -13.56 15.89 11.62
CA ILE A 293 -12.20 15.32 11.61
C ILE A 293 -11.44 15.95 10.43
N PRO A 294 -10.20 16.45 10.60
CA PRO A 294 -9.34 16.84 9.49
C PRO A 294 -9.26 15.73 8.44
N PHE A 295 -9.69 16.03 7.22
CA PHE A 295 -9.90 15.00 6.20
C PHE A 295 -9.34 15.45 4.84
N LEU A 296 -8.27 14.77 4.41
CA LEU A 296 -7.63 14.91 3.10
C LEU A 296 -7.99 13.71 2.22
N ALA A 297 -8.53 13.94 1.03
CA ALA A 297 -8.90 12.89 0.07
C ALA A 297 -8.11 12.98 -1.24
N ASP A 298 -8.27 11.96 -2.07
CA ASP A 298 -7.57 11.74 -3.34
C ASP A 298 -6.04 11.65 -3.19
N PHE A 299 -5.55 11.10 -2.08
CA PHE A 299 -4.13 10.87 -1.87
C PHE A 299 -3.58 9.80 -2.84
N ASP A 300 -2.40 10.04 -3.42
CA ASP A 300 -1.81 9.19 -4.48
C ASP A 300 -1.02 8.00 -3.93
N CYS A 301 -1.61 7.25 -3.00
CA CYS A 301 -1.04 6.03 -2.43
C CYS A 301 -2.10 4.91 -2.47
N CYS A 302 -2.46 4.49 -3.68
CA CYS A 302 -3.55 3.55 -3.95
C CYS A 302 -3.30 2.85 -5.29
N HIS A 303 -4.35 2.30 -5.92
CA HIS A 303 -4.24 1.60 -7.20
C HIS A 303 -4.07 2.52 -8.42
N THR A 304 -4.35 3.83 -8.29
CA THR A 304 -4.11 4.78 -9.38
C THR A 304 -2.62 5.00 -9.61
N HIS A 305 -2.25 5.48 -10.80
CA HIS A 305 -0.88 5.82 -11.15
C HIS A 305 -0.66 7.33 -11.19
N PRO A 306 0.49 7.86 -10.71
CA PRO A 306 1.57 7.15 -10.05
C PRO A 306 1.28 6.85 -8.58
N MET A 307 2.17 6.08 -7.93
CA MET A 307 1.98 5.65 -6.55
C MET A 307 3.10 6.13 -5.61
N ILE A 308 2.73 6.80 -4.53
CA ILE A 308 3.59 7.17 -3.42
C ILE A 308 3.92 5.91 -2.59
N THR A 309 5.13 5.85 -2.02
CA THR A 309 5.50 4.84 -1.01
C THR A 309 5.34 5.42 0.38
N MET A 310 4.39 4.90 1.15
CA MET A 310 4.02 5.39 2.47
C MET A 310 4.43 4.41 3.58
N PRO A 311 5.36 4.76 4.49
CA PRO A 311 5.61 3.97 5.69
C PRO A 311 4.40 3.99 6.64
N ILE A 312 4.07 2.83 7.19
CA ILE A 312 2.95 2.60 8.10
C ILE A 312 3.48 2.36 9.52
N GLY A 313 2.76 2.88 10.51
CA GLY A 313 3.09 2.71 11.92
C GLY A 313 4.06 3.73 12.50
N ILE A 314 4.33 4.83 11.77
CA ILE A 314 5.19 5.94 12.18
C ILE A 314 4.40 7.24 12.36
N LYS A 315 4.98 8.25 13.02
CA LYS A 315 4.33 9.55 13.18
C LYS A 315 4.42 10.42 11.92
N ILE A 316 3.28 11.01 11.55
CA ILE A 316 3.16 12.00 10.48
C ILE A 316 2.40 13.23 10.97
N GLU A 317 2.54 14.33 10.26
CA GLU A 317 1.64 15.48 10.31
C GLU A 317 0.89 15.57 8.98
N MET A 318 -0.43 15.78 9.04
CA MET A 318 -1.26 16.14 7.90
C MET A 318 -1.89 17.52 8.12
N ASP A 319 -1.90 18.33 7.08
CA ASP A 319 -2.68 19.57 7.01
C ASP A 319 -3.67 19.42 5.86
N ALA A 320 -4.92 19.10 6.17
CA ALA A 320 -5.96 18.95 5.16
C ALA A 320 -6.23 20.29 4.46
N THR A 321 -6.19 21.39 5.21
CA THR A 321 -6.45 22.75 4.70
C THR A 321 -5.46 23.13 3.61
N ASN A 322 -4.16 22.96 3.90
CA ASN A 322 -3.08 23.31 2.98
C ASN A 322 -2.61 22.14 2.11
N LYS A 323 -3.23 20.97 2.26
CA LYS A 323 -2.97 19.74 1.50
C LYS A 323 -1.51 19.28 1.58
N THR A 324 -0.96 19.21 2.78
CA THR A 324 0.42 18.74 3.00
C THR A 324 0.46 17.53 3.91
N ILE A 325 1.43 16.65 3.67
CA ILE A 325 1.74 15.51 4.54
C ILE A 325 3.25 15.51 4.78
N HIS A 326 3.63 15.42 6.04
CA HIS A 326 5.02 15.36 6.48
C HIS A 326 5.25 14.12 7.31
N ILE A 327 6.29 13.36 6.98
CA ILE A 327 6.75 12.28 7.85
C ILE A 327 7.68 12.86 8.92
N LEU A 328 7.40 12.54 10.19
CA LEU A 328 8.09 13.14 11.34
C LEU A 328 9.09 12.21 12.01
N ASP A 329 8.91 10.89 11.90
CA ASP A 329 9.81 9.89 12.49
C ASP A 329 10.68 9.22 11.42
N LYS A 330 11.82 8.66 11.84
CA LYS A 330 12.61 7.77 10.97
C LYS A 330 11.88 6.46 10.73
N TRP A 331 11.94 5.95 9.50
CA TRP A 331 11.37 4.65 9.11
C TRP A 331 12.41 3.63 8.64
N ASN A 332 13.67 4.04 8.51
CA ASN A 332 14.84 3.20 8.23
C ASN A 332 16.08 3.72 9.00
N VAL A 333 17.12 2.89 9.14
CA VAL A 333 18.35 3.18 9.93
C VAL A 333 19.62 3.29 9.11
#